data_AF-A0A430FCU6-F1
#
_entry.id   AF-A0A430FCU6-F1
#
_cell.length_a   1.000
_cell.length_b   1.000
_cell.length_c   1.000
_cell.angle_alpha   90.00
_cell.angle_beta   90.00
_cell.angle_gamma   90.00
#
_symmetry.space_group_name_H-M   'P 1'
#
loop_
_entity.id
_entity.type
_entity.pdbx_description
1 polymer ?
#
loop_
_entity_poly.entity_id
_entity_poly.type
_entity_poly.pdbx_seq_one_letter_code
_entity_poly.pdbx_strand_id
1 'polypeptide(L)'
;MSVLTIIFGIIAFVIGVLFASLPTSARMMDGAQMGLSLVLVVALIGMLICMYFIGSDTESWVILITAVVGYVIGHLRPINDFLASHWDIFDFR
;
A
#
# COMPACT_ATOMS: atom_id res chain seq x y z
N MET A 1 21.59 -3.53 4.08
CA MET A 1 20.17 -3.29 4.33
C MET A 1 20.01 -2.83 5.76
N SER A 2 19.50 -1.62 5.96
CA SER A 2 19.21 -1.10 7.29
C SER A 2 17.93 -1.73 7.87
N VAL A 3 17.82 -1.75 9.20
CA VAL A 3 16.59 -2.19 9.90
C VAL A 3 15.38 -1.36 9.46
N LEU A 4 15.61 -0.07 9.20
CA LEU A 4 14.60 0.88 8.74
C LEU A 4 14.04 0.48 7.36
N THR A 5 14.90 -0.02 6.45
CA THR A 5 14.45 -0.55 5.15
C THR A 5 13.56 -1.78 5.30
N ILE A 6 13.85 -2.67 6.24
CA ILE A 6 13.02 -3.85 6.48
C ILE A 6 11.64 -3.43 6.97
N ILE A 7 11.60 -2.51 7.95
CA ILE A 7 10.34 -1.98 8.50
C ILE A 7 9.53 -1.28 7.40
N PHE A 8 10.15 -0.37 6.64
CA PHE A 8 9.46 0.35 5.57
C PHE A 8 9.07 -0.57 4.42
N GLY A 9 9.86 -1.62 4.13
CA GLY A 9 9.50 -2.65 3.16
C GLY A 9 8.23 -3.39 3.55
N ILE A 10 8.12 -3.84 4.81
CA ILE A 10 6.91 -4.51 5.31
C ILE A 10 5.70 -3.57 5.25
N ILE A 11 5.87 -2.31 5.65
CA ILE A 11 4.75 -1.35 5.61
C ILE A 11 4.35 -1.05 4.16
N ALA A 12 5.32 -0.85 3.26
CA ALA A 12 5.07 -0.64 1.84
C ALA A 12 4.37 -1.84 1.18
N PHE A 13 4.73 -3.06 1.58
CA PHE A 13 4.03 -4.28 1.18
C PHE A 13 2.55 -4.21 1.56
N VAL A 14 2.27 -3.93 2.84
CA VAL A 14 0.90 -3.83 3.35
C VAL A 14 0.13 -2.72 2.66
N ILE A 15 0.74 -1.56 2.45
CA ILE A 15 0.16 -0.44 1.68
C ILE A 15 -0.22 -0.91 0.28
N GLY A 16 0.66 -1.63 -0.42
CA GLY A 16 0.39 -2.20 -1.73
C GLY A 16 -0.83 -3.13 -1.73
N VAL A 17 -0.87 -4.05 -0.77
CA VAL A 17 -2.00 -4.99 -0.60
C VAL A 17 -3.32 -4.24 -0.39
N LEU A 18 -3.34 -3.27 0.52
CA LEU A 18 -4.52 -2.46 0.82
C LEU A 18 -4.94 -1.57 -0.35
N PHE A 19 -3.99 -1.14 -1.18
CA PHE A 19 -4.29 -0.40 -2.40
C PHE A 19 -4.97 -1.24 -3.46
N ALA A 20 -4.60 -2.51 -3.55
CA ALA A 20 -5.20 -3.45 -4.50
C ALA A 20 -6.64 -3.82 -4.15
N SER A 21 -6.99 -3.77 -2.87
CA SER A 21 -8.36 -3.99 -2.40
C SER A 21 -9.25 -2.74 -2.51
N LEU A 22 -8.73 -1.60 -2.99
CA LEU A 22 -9.53 -0.40 -3.23
C LEU A 22 -10.06 -0.34 -4.67
N PRO A 23 -11.21 0.31 -4.92
CA PRO A 23 -11.73 0.48 -6.27
C PRO A 23 -10.70 1.20 -7.16
N THR A 24 -10.41 0.63 -8.33
CA THR A 24 -9.47 1.23 -9.29
C THR A 24 -10.00 2.53 -9.90
N SER A 25 -11.32 2.75 -9.84
CA SER A 25 -11.97 3.96 -10.32
C SER A 25 -12.33 4.87 -9.16
N ALA A 26 -11.76 6.08 -9.13
CA ALA A 26 -12.09 7.11 -8.15
C ALA A 26 -13.59 7.49 -8.15
N ARG A 27 -14.32 7.21 -9.24
CA ARG A 27 -15.78 7.44 -9.31
C ARG A 27 -16.60 6.42 -8.54
N MET A 28 -16.00 5.28 -8.20
CA MET A 28 -16.63 4.20 -7.43
C MET A 28 -16.18 4.21 -5.96
N MET A 29 -15.30 5.14 -5.58
CA MET A 29 -14.82 5.25 -4.21
C MET A 29 -15.77 6.11 -3.38
N ASP A 30 -16.21 5.57 -2.25
CA ASP A 30 -16.90 6.37 -1.24
C ASP A 30 -15.90 7.28 -0.50
N GLY A 31 -16.39 8.30 0.22
CA GLY A 31 -15.56 9.29 0.90
C GLY A 31 -14.53 8.67 1.87
N ALA A 32 -14.90 7.58 2.55
CA ALA A 32 -14.00 6.83 3.44
C ALA A 32 -12.88 6.10 2.66
N GLN A 33 -13.21 5.47 1.53
CA GLN A 33 -12.23 4.80 0.67
C GLN A 33 -11.27 5.81 0.02
N MET A 34 -11.80 6.95 -0.41
CA MET A 34 -10.99 8.04 -0.97
C MET A 34 -10.03 8.59 0.10
N GLY A 35 -10.51 8.82 1.32
CA GLY A 35 -9.67 9.22 2.45
C GLY A 35 -8.57 8.20 2.76
N LEU A 36 -8.92 6.91 2.80
CA LEU A 36 -7.96 5.83 3.02
C LEU A 36 -6.88 5.79 1.92
N SER A 37 -7.29 5.87 0.65
CA SER A 37 -6.35 5.91 -0.48
C SER A 37 -5.36 7.06 -0.37
N LEU A 38 -5.84 8.23 0.05
CA LEU A 38 -5.01 9.43 0.19
C LEU A 38 -4.00 9.25 1.32
N VAL A 39 -4.43 8.70 2.46
CA VAL A 39 -3.53 8.36 3.58
C VAL A 39 -2.47 7.34 3.16
N LEU A 40 -2.85 6.30 2.42
CA LEU A 40 -1.92 5.28 1.93
C LEU A 40 -0.89 5.86 0.94
N VAL A 41 -1.31 6.73 0.01
CA VAL A 41 -0.38 7.44 -0.90
C VAL A 41 0.57 8.33 -0.11
N VAL A 42 0.04 9.16 0.80
CA VAL A 42 0.84 10.09 1.60
C VAL A 42 1.85 9.34 2.45
N ALA A 43 1.47 8.21 3.05
CA ALA A 43 2.37 7.35 3.80
C ALA A 43 3.50 6.80 2.93
N LEU A 44 3.18 6.29 1.73
CA LEU A 44 4.18 5.77 0.79
C LEU A 44 5.16 6.86 0.33
N ILE A 45 4.65 8.04 -0.03
CA ILE A 45 5.48 9.19 -0.41
C ILE A 45 6.36 9.63 0.76
N GLY A 46 5.81 9.70 1.97
CA GLY A 46 6.57 10.03 3.18
C GLY A 46 7.75 9.09 3.41
N MET A 47 7.55 7.78 3.22
CA MET A 47 8.62 6.78 3.33
C MET A 47 9.72 6.97 2.28
N LEU A 48 9.34 7.27 1.04
CA LEU A 48 10.30 7.53 -0.03
C LEU A 48 11.11 8.81 0.24
N ILE A 49 10.46 9.87 0.74
CA ILE A 49 11.15 11.10 1.15
C ILE A 49 12.15 10.80 2.28
N CYS A 50 11.75 10.02 3.30
CA CYS A 50 12.66 9.61 4.37
C CYS A 50 13.88 8.85 3.83
N MET A 51 13.69 7.92 2.89
CA MET A 51 14.81 7.18 2.30
C MET A 51 15.70 8.06 1.41
N TYR A 52 15.12 9.02 0.71
CA TYR A 52 15.87 10.00 -0.07
C TYR A 52 16.81 10.81 0.83
N PHE A 53 16.35 11.27 2.00
CA PHE A 53 17.21 11.97 2.96
C PHE A 53 18.32 11.10 3.57
N ILE A 54 18.13 9.77 3.60
CA ILE A 54 19.16 8.82 4.03
C ILE A 54 20.22 8.61 2.92
N GLY A 55 19.95 9.07 1.69
CA GLY A 55 20.87 8.98 0.56
C GLY A 55 21.01 7.57 -0.02
N SER A 56 19.99 6.73 0.20
CA SER A 56 20.02 5.30 -0.14
C SER A 56 19.09 4.99 -1.31
N ASP A 57 19.58 5.25 -2.52
CA ASP A 57 18.83 5.00 -3.77
C ASP A 57 18.40 3.53 -3.89
N THR A 58 19.31 2.61 -3.57
CA THR A 58 19.03 1.17 -3.60
C THR A 58 17.90 0.77 -2.66
N GLU A 59 17.84 1.35 -1.46
CA GLU A 59 16.78 1.02 -0.48
C GLU A 59 15.43 1.63 -0.87
N SER A 60 15.44 2.76 -1.57
CA SER A 60 14.23 3.36 -2.15
C SER A 60 13.60 2.46 -3.21
N TRP A 61 14.42 1.83 -4.05
CA TRP A 61 13.96 0.82 -5.02
C TRP A 61 13.35 -0.41 -4.35
N VAL A 62 13.92 -0.85 -3.22
CA VAL A 62 13.36 -1.99 -2.46
C VAL A 62 11.95 -1.66 -1.97
N ILE A 63 11.70 -0.46 -1.46
CA ILE A 63 10.37 -0.02 -1.03
C ILE A 63 9.38 -0.05 -2.21
N LEU A 64 9.77 0.51 -3.36
CA LEU A 64 8.93 0.55 -4.56
C LEU A 64 8.58 -0.85 -5.06
N ILE A 65 9.58 -1.73 -5.22
CA ILE A 65 9.36 -3.11 -5.66
C ILE A 65 8.45 -3.84 -4.68
N THR A 66 8.65 -3.64 -3.38
CA THR A 66 7.85 -4.31 -2.35
C THR A 66 6.40 -3.82 -2.36
N ALA A 67 6.16 -2.52 -2.56
CA ALA A 67 4.81 -1.98 -2.74
C ALA A 67 4.11 -2.56 -3.98
N VAL A 68 4.82 -2.66 -5.10
CA VAL A 68 4.28 -3.27 -6.33
C VAL A 68 3.96 -4.75 -6.13
N VAL A 69 4.86 -5.50 -5.48
CA VAL A 69 4.64 -6.92 -5.16
C VAL A 69 3.44 -7.09 -4.23
N GLY A 70 3.30 -6.23 -3.20
CA GLY A 70 2.13 -6.18 -2.34
C GLY A 70 0.85 -5.91 -3.12
N TYR A 71 0.87 -4.96 -4.06
CA TYR A 71 -0.27 -4.65 -4.92
C TYR A 71 -0.70 -5.83 -5.81
N VAL A 72 0.26 -6.50 -6.43
CA VAL A 72 -0.02 -7.70 -7.25
C VAL A 72 -0.62 -8.81 -6.38
N ILE A 73 -0.08 -9.01 -5.18
CA ILE A 73 -0.58 -10.01 -4.24
C ILE A 73 -1.98 -9.65 -3.75
N GLY A 74 -2.25 -8.38 -3.42
CA GLY A 74 -3.56 -7.95 -2.96
C GLY A 74 -4.68 -8.14 -4.00
N HIS A 75 -4.36 -8.23 -5.29
CA HIS A 75 -5.33 -8.59 -6.33
C HIS A 75 -5.81 -10.06 -6.27
N LEU A 76 -5.16 -10.90 -5.47
CA LEU A 76 -5.60 -12.28 -5.27
C LEU A 76 -6.93 -12.29 -4.52
N ARG A 77 -7.95 -12.92 -5.12
CA ARG A 77 -9.27 -13.16 -4.52
C ARG A 77 -9.25 -13.54 -3.04
N PRO A 78 -8.46 -14.53 -2.57
CA PRO A 78 -8.46 -14.89 -1.15
C PRO A 78 -8.06 -13.75 -0.21
N ILE A 79 -7.26 -12.79 -0.68
CA ILE A 79 -6.84 -11.64 0.12
C ILE A 79 -7.93 -10.58 0.14
N ASN A 80 -8.54 -10.29 -1.00
CA ASN A 80 -9.69 -9.39 -1.07
C ASN A 80 -10.88 -9.91 -0.27
N ASP A 81 -11.20 -11.20 -0.37
CA ASP A 81 -12.30 -11.82 0.39
C ASP A 81 -12.02 -11.74 1.90
N PHE A 82 -10.77 -11.94 2.32
CA PHE A 82 -10.36 -11.81 3.72
C PHE A 82 -10.44 -10.35 4.21
N LEU A 83 -10.04 -9.38 3.39
CA LEU A 83 -10.12 -7.96 3.72
C LEU A 83 -11.58 -7.49 3.81
N ALA A 84 -12.41 -7.88 2.85
CA ALA A 84 -13.84 -7.59 2.84
C ALA A 84 -14.57 -8.23 4.04
N SER A 85 -14.18 -9.44 4.46
CA SER A 85 -14.80 -10.09 5.63
C SER A 85 -14.46 -9.43 6.96
N HIS A 86 -13.37 -8.65 7.04
CA HIS A 86 -12.91 -7.99 8.26
C HIS A 86 -13.20 -6.49 8.28
N TRP A 87 -13.34 -5.85 7.12
CA TRP A 87 -13.55 -4.42 6.98
C TRP A 87 -14.53 -4.10 5.84
N ASP A 88 -15.68 -3.54 6.19
CA ASP A 88 -16.73 -3.08 5.24
C ASP A 88 -16.21 -2.09 4.19
N ILE A 89 -15.10 -1.40 4.48
CA ILE A 89 -14.45 -0.44 3.58
C ILE A 89 -13.93 -1.13 2.30
N PHE A 90 -13.73 -2.44 2.33
CA PHE A 90 -13.30 -3.27 1.20
C PHE A 90 -14.39 -4.20 0.66
N ASP A 91 -15.62 -4.14 1.20
CA ASP A 91 -16.73 -4.93 0.67
C ASP A 91 -17.24 -4.29 -0.62
N PHE A 92 -16.87 -4.91 -1.75
CA PHE A 92 -17.40 -4.54 -3.06
C PHE A 92 -18.78 -5.20 -3.25
N ARG A 93 -19.80 -4.56 -2.69
CA ARG A 93 -21.21 -4.79 -3.03
C ARG A 93 -21.81 -3.61 -3.76
#